data_AF-A0A4V2RF86-F1
#
_entry.id   AF-A0A4V2RF86-F1
#
_cell.length_a   1.000
_cell.length_b   1.000
_cell.length_c   1.000
_cell.angle_alpha   90.00
_cell.angle_beta   90.00
_cell.angle_gamma   90.00
#
_symmetry.space_group_name_H-M   'P 1'
#
loop_
_entity.id
_entity.type
_entity.pdbx_description
1 polymer ?
#
loop_
_entity_poly.entity_id
_entity_poly.type
_entity_poly.pdbx_seq_one_letter_code
_entity_poly.pdbx_strand_id
1 'polypeptide(L)'
;MTVTYTLRTPIEHNGTTYQTLTFREATTGDLIVADKFDGPNGKLIATFASMADVPIQVFKQVPMRDFNRIAVAVADLMGEEEEVGGAA
;
A
#
# COMPACT_ATOMS: atom_id res chain seq x y z
N MET A 1 -10.68 4.05 6.48
CA MET A 1 -10.12 3.08 7.46
C MET A 1 -8.58 3.01 7.32
N THR A 2 -7.83 2.43 8.28
CA THR A 2 -6.36 2.23 8.13
C THR A 2 -5.91 0.83 8.57
N VAL A 3 -5.04 0.19 7.80
CA VAL A 3 -4.45 -1.13 8.08
C VAL A 3 -2.96 -0.97 8.34
N THR A 4 -2.46 -1.51 9.45
CA THR A 4 -1.03 -1.49 9.76
C THR A 4 -0.41 -2.85 9.48
N TYR A 5 0.65 -2.89 8.66
CA TYR A 5 1.40 -4.09 8.34
C TYR A 5 2.86 -3.95 8.77
N THR A 6 3.35 -4.94 9.54
CA THR A 6 4.76 -5.01 9.93
C THR A 6 5.55 -5.79 8.87
N LEU A 7 6.48 -5.11 8.21
CA LEU A 7 7.42 -5.70 7.27
C LEU A 7 8.33 -6.71 8.00
N ARG A 8 8.59 -7.84 7.36
CA ARG A 8 9.53 -8.85 7.91
C ARG A 8 10.96 -8.36 7.86
N THR A 9 11.28 -7.62 6.80
CA THR A 9 12.59 -7.01 6.61
C THR A 9 12.42 -5.50 6.70
N PRO A 10 13.03 -4.84 7.71
CA PRO A 10 12.99 -3.39 7.77
C PRO A 10 13.70 -2.81 6.55
N ILE A 11 13.12 -1.77 5.96
CA ILE A 11 13.66 -1.09 4.80
C ILE A 11 14.21 0.25 5.27
N GLU A 12 15.48 0.52 5.02
CA GLU A 12 16.05 1.86 5.23
C GLU A 12 15.96 2.70 3.96
N HIS A 13 15.44 3.90 4.09
CA HIS A 13 15.43 4.87 3.01
C HIS A 13 15.50 6.29 3.58
N ASN A 14 16.40 7.11 3.05
CA ASN A 14 16.64 8.48 3.54
C ASN A 14 16.90 8.56 5.07
N GLY A 15 17.60 7.57 5.64
CA GLY A 15 17.88 7.52 7.08
C GLY A 15 16.67 7.22 7.96
N THR A 16 15.54 6.82 7.37
CA THR A 16 14.36 6.33 8.10
C THR A 16 14.24 4.83 7.91
N THR A 17 14.12 4.11 9.03
CA THR A 17 13.86 2.66 9.02
C THR A 17 12.36 2.42 9.02
N TYR A 18 11.86 1.88 7.91
CA TYR A 18 10.47 1.46 7.74
C TYR A 18 10.35 -0.02 8.15
N GLN A 19 9.94 -0.25 9.39
CA GLN A 19 9.56 -1.59 9.87
C GLN A 19 8.05 -1.82 9.79
N THR A 20 7.27 -0.78 10.02
CA THR A 20 5.81 -0.83 10.01
C THR A 20 5.30 0.15 8.97
N LEU A 21 4.41 -0.33 8.09
CA LEU A 21 3.74 0.48 7.08
C LEU A 21 2.27 0.59 7.45
N THR A 22 1.76 1.81 7.52
CA THR A 22 0.35 2.08 7.80
C THR A 22 -0.33 2.51 6.53
N PHE A 23 -1.21 1.67 6.02
CA PHE A 23 -1.97 1.93 4.81
C PHE A 23 -3.29 2.62 5.16
N ARG A 24 -3.56 3.73 4.49
CA ARG A 24 -4.86 4.40 4.50
C ARG A 24 -5.69 3.95 3.31
N GLU A 25 -6.99 4.21 3.41
CA GLU A 25 -7.95 4.07 2.31
C GLU A 25 -7.47 4.78 1.04
N ALA A 26 -7.56 4.08 -0.09
CA ALA A 26 -7.17 4.64 -1.38
C ALA A 26 -8.12 5.76 -1.76
N THR A 27 -7.56 6.91 -2.10
CA THR A 27 -8.32 8.07 -2.58
C THR A 27 -8.15 8.21 -4.09
N THR A 28 -9.07 8.93 -4.72
CA THR A 28 -8.94 9.29 -6.15
C THR A 28 -7.66 10.08 -6.44
N GLY A 29 -7.05 10.72 -5.43
CA GLY A 29 -5.72 11.32 -5.54
C GLY A 29 -4.60 10.29 -5.77
N ASP A 30 -4.70 9.13 -5.12
CA ASP A 30 -3.72 8.04 -5.27
C ASP A 30 -3.81 7.39 -6.66
N LEU A 31 -5.03 7.33 -7.23
CA LEU A 31 -5.26 6.93 -8.63
C LEU A 31 -4.55 7.87 -9.62
N ILE A 32 -4.61 9.18 -9.39
CA ILE A 32 -3.91 10.19 -10.22
C ILE A 32 -2.39 10.04 -10.09
N VAL A 33 -1.89 9.74 -8.89
CA VAL A 33 -0.46 9.47 -8.68
C VAL A 33 -0.04 8.20 -9.42
N ALA A 34 -0.83 7.13 -9.31
CA ALA A 34 -0.60 5.88 -10.00
C ALA A 34 -0.58 6.06 -11.52
N ASP A 35 -1.44 6.92 -12.08
CA ASP A 35 -1.48 7.20 -13.51
C ASP A 35 -0.19 7.84 -14.07
N LYS A 36 0.61 8.49 -13.21
CA LYS A 36 1.93 9.03 -13.59
C LYS A 36 2.98 7.94 -13.82
N PHE A 37 2.68 6.68 -13.50
CA PHE A 37 3.60 5.55 -13.67
C PHE A 37 3.16 4.66 -14.83
N ASP A 38 4.15 4.19 -15.60
CA ASP A 38 3.92 3.29 -16.72
C ASP A 38 3.73 1.83 -16.27
N GLY A 39 2.77 1.17 -16.93
CA GLY A 39 2.48 -0.25 -16.77
C GLY A 39 1.66 -0.63 -15.53
N PRO A 40 0.93 -1.76 -15.57
CA PRO A 40 -0.01 -2.14 -14.52
C PRO A 40 0.67 -2.27 -13.15
N ASN A 41 1.88 -2.85 -13.10
CA ASN A 41 2.63 -2.99 -11.86
C ASN A 41 3.13 -1.65 -11.32
N GLY A 42 3.50 -0.71 -12.19
CA GLY A 42 3.97 0.61 -11.78
C GLY A 42 2.87 1.42 -11.10
N LYS A 43 1.67 1.41 -11.70
CA LYS A 43 0.47 2.04 -11.13
C LYS A 43 0.13 1.44 -9.76
N LEU A 44 0.11 0.11 -9.67
CA LEU A 44 -0.26 -0.62 -8.46
C LEU A 44 0.72 -0.35 -7.29
N ILE A 45 2.03 -0.38 -7.58
CA ILE A 45 3.07 -0.03 -6.60
C ILE A 45 2.95 1.42 -6.14
N ALA A 46 2.65 2.34 -7.05
CA ALA A 46 2.47 3.75 -6.72
C ALA A 46 1.25 3.97 -5.83
N THR A 47 0.11 3.33 -6.13
CA THR A 47 -1.08 3.39 -5.28
C THR A 47 -0.76 2.91 -3.86
N PHE A 48 -0.13 1.74 -3.71
CA PHE A 48 0.22 1.24 -2.38
C PHE A 48 1.22 2.13 -1.63
N ALA A 49 2.20 2.69 -2.34
CA ALA A 49 3.14 3.63 -1.73
C ALA A 49 2.41 4.87 -1.21
N SER A 50 1.45 5.41 -1.97
CA SER A 50 0.64 6.57 -1.56
C SER A 50 -0.38 6.25 -0.46
N MET A 51 -0.90 5.02 -0.42
CA MET A 51 -1.70 4.53 0.70
C MET A 51 -0.87 4.42 1.98
N ALA A 52 0.38 3.94 1.88
CA ALA A 52 1.29 3.81 3.02
C ALA A 52 1.97 5.13 3.45
N ASP A 53 1.72 6.22 2.72
CA ASP A 53 2.42 7.50 2.85
C ASP A 53 3.96 7.35 2.82
N VAL A 54 4.45 6.43 1.98
CA VAL A 54 5.89 6.18 1.82
C VAL A 54 6.36 6.45 0.39
N PRO A 55 7.65 6.80 0.21
CA PRO A 55 8.22 6.92 -1.12
C PRO A 55 8.14 5.60 -1.89
N ILE A 56 7.86 5.67 -3.20
CA ILE A 56 7.83 4.49 -4.07
C ILE A 56 9.16 3.70 -4.03
N GLN A 57 10.27 4.35 -3.70
CA GLN A 57 11.59 3.72 -3.55
C GLN A 57 11.67 2.81 -2.32
N VAL A 58 10.95 3.12 -1.23
CA VAL A 58 10.78 2.22 -0.09
C VAL A 58 9.99 1.01 -0.55
N PHE A 59 8.87 1.24 -1.23
CA PHE A 59 7.98 0.17 -1.68
C PHE A 59 8.62 -0.75 -2.73
N LYS A 60 9.50 -0.22 -3.59
CA LYS A 60 10.32 -1.00 -4.53
C LYS A 60 11.30 -1.96 -3.87
N GLN A 61 11.70 -1.69 -2.63
CA GLN A 61 12.58 -2.57 -1.86
C GLN A 61 11.80 -3.63 -1.07
N VAL A 62 10.46 -3.55 -1.05
CA VAL A 62 9.61 -4.54 -0.38
C VAL A 62 9.74 -5.88 -1.10
N PRO A 63 10.07 -6.97 -0.40
CA PRO A 63 10.15 -8.28 -1.03
C PRO A 63 8.76 -8.72 -1.51
N MET A 64 8.71 -9.43 -2.64
CA MET A 64 7.45 -9.90 -3.26
C MET A 64 6.53 -10.68 -2.29
N ARG A 65 7.11 -11.36 -1.29
CA ARG A 65 6.37 -12.06 -0.24
C ARG A 65 5.59 -11.10 0.67
N ASP A 66 6.20 -9.99 1.08
CA ASP A 66 5.51 -8.97 1.87
C ASP A 66 4.53 -8.19 0.99
N PHE A 67 4.90 -7.89 -0.27
CA PHE A 67 4.01 -7.27 -1.24
C PHE A 67 2.69 -8.03 -1.40
N ASN A 68 2.73 -9.35 -1.61
CA ASN A 68 1.51 -10.15 -1.75
C ASN A 68 0.65 -10.14 -0.46
N ARG A 69 1.28 -10.10 0.71
CA ARG A 69 0.54 -10.06 1.99
C ARG A 69 -0.07 -8.69 2.25
N ILE A 70 0.65 -7.63 1.89
CA ILE A 70 0.15 -6.26 1.92
C ILE A 70 -1.04 -6.15 0.98
N ALA A 71 -0.92 -6.61 -0.27
CA ALA A 71 -1.99 -6.54 -1.26
C ALA A 71 -3.28 -7.21 -0.76
N VAL A 72 -3.18 -8.35 -0.06
CA VAL A 72 -4.33 -9.01 0.58
C VAL A 72 -4.86 -8.20 1.76
N ALA A 73 -3.98 -7.67 2.61
CA ALA A 73 -4.37 -6.93 3.81
C ALA A 73 -5.00 -5.56 3.52
N VAL A 74 -4.68 -4.95 2.38
CA VAL A 74 -5.16 -3.62 1.99
C VAL A 74 -6.18 -3.68 0.85
N ALA A 75 -6.60 -4.87 0.43
CA ALA A 75 -7.63 -5.07 -0.60
C ALA A 75 -8.92 -4.32 -0.22
N ASP A 76 -9.36 -4.47 1.03
CA ASP A 76 -10.53 -3.76 1.59
C ASP A 76 -10.37 -2.22 1.59
N LEU A 77 -9.14 -1.72 1.54
CA LEU A 77 -8.85 -0.28 1.52
C LEU A 77 -8.82 0.30 0.09
N MET A 78 -8.79 -0.53 -0.96
CA MET A 78 -8.68 -0.08 -2.35
C MET A 78 -10.02 0.25 -3.01
N GLY A 79 -11.13 0.11 -2.28
CA GLY A 79 -12.48 0.40 -2.80
C GLY A 79 -13.29 -0.84 -3.16
N GLU A 80 -12.81 -2.04 -2.81
CA GLU A 80 -13.76 -3.12 -2.50
C GLU A 80 -14.55 -2.63 -1.29
N GLU A 81 -15.84 -2.37 -1.48
CA GLU A 81 -16.76 -2.10 -0.39
C GLU A 81 -16.49 -3.17 0.67
N GLU A 82 -16.15 -2.79 1.91
CA GLU A 82 -16.59 -3.63 3.01
C GLU A 82 -18.06 -3.86 2.69
N GLU A 83 -18.41 -5.10 2.33
CA GLU A 83 -19.77 -5.53 2.50
C GLU A 83 -20.03 -5.17 3.96
N VAL A 84 -20.81 -4.11 4.17
CA VAL A 84 -21.26 -3.69 5.49
C VAL A 84 -22.15 -4.84 5.93
N GLY A 85 -21.51 -5.89 6.45
CA GLY A 85 -22.11 -7.02 7.11
C GLY A 85 -22.54 -6.59 8.50
N GLY A 86 -23.34 -5.53 8.56
CA GLY A 86 -24.29 -5.35 9.62
C GLY A 86 -25.31 -6.49 9.53
N ALA A 87 -25.33 -7.29 10.59
CA ALA A 87 -26.50 -7.93 11.17
C ALA A 87 -27.55 -8.56 10.24
N ALA A 88 -27.65 -9.89 10.29
CA ALA A 88 -28.85 -10.60 10.71
C ALA A 88 -28.53 -12.07 11.06
#